data_AF-A0A7J7UBY4-F1
#
_entry.id   AF-A0A7J7UBY4-F1
#
_cell.length_a   1.000
_cell.length_b   1.000
_cell.length_c   1.000
_cell.angle_alpha   90.00
_cell.angle_beta   90.00
_cell.angle_gamma   90.00
#
_symmetry.space_group_name_H-M   'P 1'
#
loop_
_entity.id
_entity.type
_entity.pdbx_description
1 polymer ?
#
loop_
_entity_poly.entity_id
_entity_poly.type
_entity_poly.pdbx_seq_one_letter_code
_entity_poly.pdbx_strand_id
1 'polypeptide(L)'
;MSDPNKAAIAAEKEALNLKLPPIVHPPKNIGVDTPTQSKLLKYRRSKEQRKTINQLVIEGAKKKLDKTLSKRTPLSPEPDDPPIMTSEIKKKGLNYIYMKQCVESSPIVPIQQEWLDHMLMLVPESLKQGKKREELLQSLISEVSSDFEKSTKRYLVKSVLVKPPVNWLEDDGGPLPEFPVGQDYSNPWHCSYVQARSQILSNLHIVHPIMKMLLDLGYKTFANTLLLDLTGIRAKGPIDCESLKNDLSIQARKAEEKIMNTWYTKVINLFTKKEALEGIKPEKLDSFYNCVSTLMSNQSIGKSVLR
;
A
#
# COMPACT_ATOMS: atom_id res chain seq x y z
N MET A 1 0.27 41.98 -71.82
CA MET A 1 -0.74 41.03 -71.32
C MET A 1 -0.68 41.09 -69.80
N SER A 2 -1.54 41.90 -69.17
CA SER A 2 -1.56 42.10 -67.71
C SER A 2 -2.49 41.07 -67.09
N ASP A 3 -1.99 40.33 -66.10
CA ASP A 3 -2.66 39.17 -65.51
C ASP A 3 -3.93 39.61 -64.73
N PRO A 4 -5.14 39.25 -65.18
CA PRO A 4 -6.40 39.74 -64.59
C PRO A 4 -6.59 39.28 -63.14
N ASN A 5 -5.97 38.15 -62.75
CA ASN A 5 -6.00 37.65 -61.36
C ASN A 5 -5.21 38.52 -60.39
N LYS A 6 -4.15 39.20 -60.84
CA LYS A 6 -3.32 40.02 -59.96
C LYS A 6 -4.03 41.32 -59.56
N ALA A 7 -4.83 41.86 -60.46
CA ALA A 7 -5.66 43.04 -60.20
C ALA A 7 -6.84 42.71 -59.26
N ALA A 8 -7.46 41.53 -59.43
CA ALA A 8 -8.53 41.07 -58.54
C ALA A 8 -8.04 40.86 -57.09
N ILE A 9 -6.88 40.23 -56.90
CA ILE A 9 -6.28 40.00 -55.57
C ILE A 9 -5.84 41.31 -54.91
N ALA A 10 -5.39 42.30 -55.70
CA ALA A 10 -5.05 43.62 -55.20
C ALA A 10 -6.31 44.39 -54.74
N ALA A 11 -7.40 44.36 -55.53
CA ALA A 11 -8.66 44.98 -55.19
C ALA A 11 -9.34 44.32 -53.96
N GLU A 12 -9.21 43.00 -53.81
CA GLU A 12 -9.74 42.26 -52.65
C GLU A 12 -8.94 42.56 -51.36
N LYS A 13 -7.61 42.71 -51.48
CA LYS A 13 -6.76 43.20 -50.37
C LYS A 13 -7.07 44.64 -49.98
N GLU A 14 -7.40 45.50 -50.95
CA GLU A 14 -7.76 46.89 -50.71
C GLU A 14 -9.16 47.02 -50.09
N ALA A 15 -10.11 46.17 -50.50
CA ALA A 15 -11.44 46.05 -49.91
C ALA A 15 -11.42 45.48 -48.47
N LEU A 16 -10.42 44.66 -48.13
CA LEU A 16 -10.19 44.12 -46.78
C LEU A 16 -9.40 45.06 -45.85
N ASN A 17 -9.07 46.29 -46.26
CA ASN A 17 -8.51 47.34 -45.39
C ASN A 17 -9.53 47.90 -44.38
N LEU A 18 -10.44 47.07 -43.88
CA LEU A 18 -11.05 47.29 -42.58
C LEU A 18 -9.92 47.24 -41.56
N LYS A 19 -9.64 48.36 -40.89
CA LYS A 19 -8.66 48.48 -39.82
C LYS A 19 -8.97 47.51 -38.69
N LEU A 20 -8.56 46.25 -38.84
CA LEU A 20 -8.54 45.29 -37.76
C LEU A 20 -7.44 45.73 -36.80
N PRO A 21 -7.73 45.85 -35.49
CA PRO A 21 -6.69 46.18 -34.53
C PRO A 21 -5.59 45.11 -34.59
N PRO A 22 -4.32 45.49 -34.40
CA PRO A 22 -3.22 44.54 -34.45
C PRO A 22 -3.48 43.40 -33.48
N ILE A 23 -3.36 42.15 -33.96
CA ILE A 23 -3.45 40.96 -33.13
C ILE A 23 -2.34 41.04 -32.09
N VAL A 24 -2.72 41.33 -30.84
CA VAL A 24 -1.79 41.36 -29.71
C VAL A 24 -1.40 39.92 -29.41
N HIS A 25 -0.25 39.49 -29.94
CA HIS A 25 0.37 38.26 -29.49
C HIS A 25 0.77 38.42 -28.01
N PRO A 26 0.47 37.45 -27.14
CA PRO A 26 1.00 37.45 -25.79
C PRO A 26 2.54 37.52 -25.85
N PRO A 27 3.19 38.28 -24.96
CA PRO A 27 4.65 38.36 -24.95
C PRO A 27 5.25 36.96 -24.78
N LYS A 28 6.28 36.63 -25.57
CA LYS A 28 6.99 35.32 -25.58
C LYS A 28 7.61 34.90 -24.24
N ASN A 29 7.46 35.69 -23.17
CA ASN A 29 8.01 35.46 -21.84
C ASN A 29 6.97 34.98 -20.81
N ILE A 30 5.84 34.40 -21.24
CA ILE A 30 4.93 33.68 -20.34
C ILE A 30 5.60 32.33 -20.00
N GLY A 31 6.48 32.35 -19.00
CA GLY A 31 7.22 31.16 -18.57
C GLY A 31 8.53 31.45 -17.84
N VAL A 32 8.99 32.71 -17.81
CA VAL A 32 10.10 33.09 -16.91
C VAL A 32 9.48 33.43 -15.56
N ASP A 33 9.48 32.46 -14.65
CA ASP A 33 9.06 32.65 -13.26
C ASP A 33 9.74 33.90 -12.71
N THR A 34 8.97 34.96 -12.45
CA THR A 34 9.54 36.10 -11.72
C THR A 34 9.98 35.60 -10.32
N PRO A 35 11.09 36.11 -9.76
CA PRO A 35 11.64 35.61 -8.49
C PRO A 35 10.60 35.56 -7.36
N THR A 36 9.67 36.52 -7.37
CA THR A 36 8.56 36.63 -6.41
C THR A 36 7.51 35.53 -6.59
N GLN A 37 7.16 35.15 -7.83
CA GLN A 37 6.24 34.05 -8.12
C GLN A 37 6.86 32.69 -7.76
N SER A 38 8.16 32.51 -7.98
CA SER A 38 8.87 31.27 -7.62
C SER A 38 8.89 31.01 -6.11
N LYS A 39 8.92 32.06 -5.29
CA LYS A 39 8.84 31.95 -3.82
C LYS A 39 7.47 31.46 -3.38
N LEU A 40 6.39 31.95 -3.97
CA LEU A 40 5.03 31.50 -3.65
C LEU A 40 4.76 30.07 -4.09
N LEU A 41 5.26 29.66 -5.27
CA LEU A 41 5.11 28.29 -5.78
C LEU A 41 5.89 27.25 -4.98
N LYS A 42 7.04 27.64 -4.41
CA LYS A 42 7.93 26.75 -3.62
C LYS A 42 7.64 26.80 -2.11
N TYR A 43 6.88 27.79 -1.65
CA TYR A 43 6.51 27.92 -0.24
C TYR A 43 5.47 26.86 0.14
N ARG A 44 5.79 26.07 1.16
CA ARG A 44 4.86 25.12 1.77
C ARG A 44 4.86 25.33 3.27
N ARG A 45 3.74 25.84 3.79
CA ARG A 45 3.54 26.15 5.22
C ARG A 45 3.93 24.99 6.14
N SER A 46 3.59 23.75 5.77
CA SER A 46 3.92 22.55 6.54
C SER A 46 5.44 22.30 6.64
N LYS A 47 6.19 22.59 5.57
CA LYS A 47 7.65 22.43 5.54
C LYS A 47 8.32 23.46 6.42
N GLU A 48 7.81 24.69 6.46
CA GLU A 48 8.33 25.73 7.35
C GLU A 48 8.01 25.45 8.81
N GLN A 49 6.77 25.07 9.14
CA GLN A 49 6.40 24.69 10.50
C GLN A 49 7.28 23.54 11.02
N ARG A 50 7.58 22.54 10.18
CA ARG A 50 8.49 21.45 10.54
C ARG A 50 9.93 21.93 10.78
N LYS A 51 10.41 22.89 9.99
CA LYS A 51 11.73 23.51 10.21
C LYS A 51 11.78 24.27 11.54
N THR A 52 10.77 25.08 11.83
CA THR A 52 10.68 25.85 13.09
C THR A 52 10.64 24.93 14.30
N ILE A 53 9.83 23.86 14.26
CA ILE A 53 9.76 22.86 15.32
C ILE A 53 11.12 22.17 15.52
N ASN A 54 11.77 21.72 14.43
CA ASN A 54 13.08 21.08 14.53
C ASN A 54 14.13 22.02 15.14
N GLN A 55 14.09 23.30 14.80
CA GLN A 55 15.01 24.29 15.34
C GLN A 55 14.79 24.49 16.85
N LEU A 56 13.54 24.60 17.29
CA LEU A 56 13.18 24.67 18.71
C LEU A 56 13.62 23.42 19.49
N VAL A 57 13.48 22.22 18.90
CA VAL A 57 13.95 20.97 19.50
C VAL A 57 15.46 20.96 19.67
N ILE A 58 16.22 21.40 18.64
CA ILE A 58 17.68 21.47 18.67
C ILE A 58 18.15 22.50 19.72
N GLU A 59 17.54 23.67 19.78
CA GLU A 59 17.85 24.70 20.78
C GLU A 59 17.54 24.21 22.21
N GLY A 60 16.41 23.53 22.39
CA GLY A 60 16.06 22.89 23.66
C GLY A 60 17.06 21.81 24.08
N ALA A 61 17.57 21.02 23.14
CA ALA A 61 18.59 20.01 23.39
C ALA A 61 19.93 20.64 23.78
N LYS A 62 20.38 21.68 23.06
CA LYS A 62 21.61 22.43 23.38
C LYS A 62 21.52 23.05 24.78
N LYS A 63 20.41 23.73 25.09
CA LYS A 63 20.21 24.35 26.40
C LYS A 63 20.18 23.34 27.55
N LYS A 64 19.66 22.12 27.31
CA LYS A 64 19.72 21.02 28.30
C LYS A 64 21.15 20.51 28.47
N LEU A 65 21.91 20.35 27.39
CA LEU A 65 23.31 19.95 27.41
C LEU A 65 24.20 20.97 28.15
N ASP A 66 24.00 22.26 27.89
CA ASP A 66 24.75 23.32 28.58
C ASP A 66 24.40 23.37 30.07
N LYS A 67 23.12 23.12 30.42
CA LYS A 67 22.70 22.97 31.83
C LYS A 67 23.28 21.75 32.52
N THR A 68 23.48 20.63 31.82
CA THR A 68 24.11 19.44 32.43
C THR A 68 25.63 19.61 32.54
N LEU A 69 26.26 20.28 31.56
CA LEU A 69 27.68 20.60 31.61
C LEU A 69 28.01 21.65 32.68
N SER A 70 27.21 22.71 32.80
CA SER A 70 27.39 23.73 33.86
C SER A 70 27.10 23.23 35.27
N LYS A 71 26.30 22.17 35.43
CA LYS A 71 26.04 21.50 36.71
C LYS A 71 27.05 20.40 37.04
N ARG A 72 27.95 20.03 36.13
CA ARG A 72 29.11 19.22 36.49
C ARG A 72 30.07 20.11 37.26
N THR A 73 30.25 19.82 38.55
CA THR A 73 31.42 20.26 39.32
C THR A 73 32.67 20.02 38.47
N PRO A 74 33.64 20.96 38.39
CA PRO A 74 34.90 20.69 37.71
C PRO A 74 35.46 19.38 38.28
N LEU A 75 35.69 18.42 37.39
CA LEU A 75 36.32 17.16 37.74
C LEU A 75 37.64 17.54 38.42
N SER A 76 37.83 17.08 39.66
CA SER A 76 39.16 17.08 40.30
C SER A 76 40.17 16.53 39.27
N PRO A 77 41.41 17.04 39.21
CA PRO A 77 42.44 16.42 38.39
C PRO A 77 42.39 14.91 38.66
N GLU A 78 42.22 14.17 37.57
CA GLU A 78 42.15 12.72 37.56
C GLU A 78 43.32 12.22 38.41
N PRO A 79 43.07 11.45 39.50
CA PRO A 79 44.15 10.77 40.17
C PRO A 79 44.87 9.96 39.11
N ASP A 80 46.19 10.11 39.00
CA ASP A 80 47.03 9.22 38.20
C ASP A 80 46.92 7.81 38.79
N ASP A 81 45.82 7.13 38.47
CA ASP A 81 45.69 5.70 38.71
C ASP A 81 46.76 5.03 37.85
N PRO A 82 47.64 4.19 38.44
CA PRO A 82 48.65 3.50 37.67
C PRO A 82 47.96 2.71 36.56
N PRO A 83 48.55 2.64 35.35
CA PRO A 83 47.94 1.96 34.22
C PRO A 83 47.91 0.46 34.49
N ILE A 84 46.89 0.00 35.22
CA ILE A 84 46.58 -1.40 35.36
C ILE A 84 46.15 -1.85 33.96
N MET A 85 47.02 -2.62 33.31
CA MET A 85 46.84 -3.27 32.02
C MET A 85 45.46 -3.94 31.89
N THR A 86 44.46 -3.17 31.51
CA THR A 86 43.14 -3.68 31.14
C THR A 86 42.99 -3.41 29.66
N SER A 87 43.19 -4.47 28.87
CA SER A 87 42.98 -4.41 27.43
C SER A 87 41.59 -3.85 27.13
N GLU A 88 41.44 -3.14 26.02
CA GLU A 88 40.15 -2.57 25.58
C GLU A 88 39.01 -3.62 25.55
N ILE A 89 39.37 -4.88 25.35
CA ILE A 89 38.47 -6.04 25.41
C ILE A 89 37.92 -6.28 26.83
N LYS A 90 38.76 -6.15 27.88
CA LYS A 90 38.33 -6.27 29.28
C LYS A 90 37.39 -5.12 29.67
N LYS A 91 37.69 -3.88 29.23
CA LYS A 91 36.81 -2.72 29.45
C LYS A 91 35.43 -2.91 28.82
N LYS A 92 35.37 -3.41 27.59
CA LYS A 92 34.10 -3.74 26.91
C LYS A 92 33.31 -4.83 27.64
N GLY A 93 33.99 -5.86 28.15
CA GLY A 93 33.34 -6.91 28.94
C GLY A 93 32.75 -6.39 30.26
N LEU A 94 33.49 -5.57 31.00
CA LEU A 94 33.01 -4.95 32.24
C LEU A 94 31.82 -4.00 32.00
N ASN A 95 31.87 -3.21 30.92
CA ASN A 95 30.76 -2.34 30.52
C ASN A 95 29.51 -3.17 30.18
N TYR A 96 29.67 -4.26 29.43
CA TYR A 96 28.54 -5.15 29.12
C TYR A 96 27.90 -5.73 30.40
N ILE A 97 28.69 -6.16 31.40
CA ILE A 97 28.15 -6.67 32.68
C ILE A 97 27.33 -5.58 33.38
N TYR A 98 27.86 -4.36 33.45
CA TYR A 98 27.15 -3.23 34.04
C TYR A 98 25.84 -2.94 33.32
N MET A 99 25.85 -2.84 31.99
CA MET A 99 24.64 -2.58 31.22
C MET A 99 23.65 -3.75 31.28
N LYS A 100 24.12 -4.99 31.34
CA LYS A 100 23.28 -6.18 31.57
C LYS A 100 22.52 -6.05 32.89
N GLN A 101 23.21 -5.70 33.98
CA GLN A 101 22.58 -5.49 35.29
C GLN A 101 21.52 -4.37 35.24
N CYS A 102 21.79 -3.29 34.51
CA CYS A 102 20.79 -2.23 34.30
C CYS A 102 19.53 -2.75 33.59
N VAL A 103 19.69 -3.55 32.53
CA VAL A 103 18.56 -4.13 31.79
C VAL A 103 17.78 -5.13 32.65
N GLU A 104 18.46 -5.96 33.43
CA GLU A 104 17.83 -6.93 34.34
C GLU A 104 17.10 -6.26 35.51
N SER A 105 17.54 -5.09 35.93
CA SER A 105 16.89 -4.27 36.97
C SER A 105 15.67 -3.49 36.47
N SER A 106 15.46 -3.42 35.15
CA SER A 106 14.32 -2.73 34.56
C SER A 106 13.01 -3.42 34.97
N PRO A 107 11.94 -2.68 35.29
CA PRO A 107 10.65 -3.28 35.57
C PRO A 107 10.16 -4.03 34.34
N ILE A 108 9.80 -5.30 34.52
CA ILE A 108 9.21 -6.16 33.50
C ILE A 108 7.75 -6.39 33.85
N VAL A 109 6.91 -6.50 32.82
CA VAL A 109 5.51 -6.85 33.01
C VAL A 109 5.44 -8.27 33.54
N PRO A 110 4.88 -8.50 34.74
CA PRO A 110 4.73 -9.85 35.27
C PRO A 110 3.78 -10.66 34.39
N ILE A 111 3.81 -11.99 34.54
CA ILE A 111 2.86 -12.87 33.84
C ILE A 111 1.41 -12.45 34.17
N GLN A 112 0.56 -12.38 33.15
CA GLN A 112 -0.84 -12.01 33.32
C GLN A 112 -1.60 -13.13 34.05
N GLN A 113 -2.45 -12.78 35.02
CA GLN A 113 -3.24 -13.76 35.78
C GLN A 113 -4.15 -14.58 34.87
N GLU A 114 -4.72 -13.98 33.83
CA GLU A 114 -5.54 -14.65 32.82
C GLU A 114 -4.81 -15.84 32.17
N TRP A 115 -3.49 -15.74 31.98
CA TRP A 115 -2.70 -16.83 31.40
C TRP A 115 -2.51 -17.97 32.39
N LEU A 116 -2.26 -17.64 33.65
CA LEU A 116 -2.18 -18.63 34.73
C LEU A 116 -3.54 -19.33 34.90
N ASP A 117 -4.64 -18.58 34.88
CA ASP A 117 -5.99 -19.13 34.97
C ASP A 117 -6.28 -20.08 33.80
N HIS A 118 -5.91 -19.70 32.57
CA HIS A 118 -6.03 -20.59 31.40
C HIS A 118 -5.18 -21.85 31.52
N MET A 119 -3.93 -21.75 32.00
CA MET A 119 -3.10 -22.92 32.26
C MET A 119 -3.75 -23.83 33.31
N LEU A 120 -4.33 -23.25 34.37
CA LEU A 120 -5.04 -24.00 35.41
C LEU A 120 -6.33 -24.64 34.90
N MET A 121 -7.05 -24.03 33.95
CA MET A 121 -8.24 -24.64 33.33
C MET A 121 -7.91 -25.92 32.57
N LEU A 122 -6.70 -26.06 32.03
CA LEU A 122 -6.25 -27.26 31.33
C LEU A 122 -5.90 -28.41 32.29
N VAL A 123 -5.68 -28.11 33.57
CA VAL A 123 -5.38 -29.11 34.60
C VAL A 123 -6.69 -29.69 35.16
N PRO A 124 -6.88 -31.02 35.16
CA PRO A 124 -8.06 -31.66 35.75
C PRO A 124 -8.25 -31.32 37.24
N GLU A 125 -9.50 -31.13 37.64
CA GLU A 125 -9.86 -30.71 39.01
C GLU A 125 -9.43 -31.72 40.10
N SER A 126 -9.39 -33.00 39.75
CA SER A 126 -8.91 -34.08 40.62
C SER A 126 -7.43 -33.93 41.03
N LEU A 127 -6.64 -33.17 40.27
CA LEU A 127 -5.22 -32.90 40.56
C LEU A 127 -5.01 -31.59 41.34
N LYS A 128 -6.01 -30.71 41.41
CA LYS A 128 -5.97 -29.46 42.19
C LYS A 128 -6.38 -29.66 43.64
N GLN A 129 -7.25 -30.64 43.91
CA GLN A 129 -7.83 -30.83 45.22
C GLN A 129 -6.88 -31.53 46.20
N GLY A 130 -6.68 -30.92 47.38
CA GLY A 130 -5.96 -31.49 48.53
C GLY A 130 -4.85 -30.59 49.05
N LYS A 131 -4.66 -30.52 50.37
CA LYS A 131 -3.75 -29.55 51.03
C LYS A 131 -2.30 -29.60 50.49
N LYS A 132 -1.76 -30.80 50.29
CA LYS A 132 -0.40 -31.00 49.72
C LYS A 132 -0.31 -30.66 48.23
N ARG A 133 -1.42 -30.79 47.49
CA ARG A 133 -1.46 -30.53 46.04
C ARG A 133 -1.61 -29.04 45.76
N GLU A 134 -2.35 -28.32 46.60
CA GLU A 134 -2.43 -26.86 46.55
C GLU A 134 -1.06 -26.22 46.82
N GLU A 135 -0.33 -26.69 47.84
CA GLU A 135 1.04 -26.22 48.11
C GLU A 135 1.99 -26.47 46.92
N LEU A 136 1.90 -27.63 46.28
CA LEU A 136 2.66 -27.95 45.07
C LEU A 136 2.24 -27.06 43.90
N LEU A 137 0.94 -26.80 43.73
CA LEU A 137 0.41 -25.95 42.67
C LEU A 137 0.90 -24.50 42.82
N GLN A 138 0.89 -23.95 44.03
CA GLN A 138 1.45 -22.63 44.31
C GLN A 138 2.96 -22.59 44.04
N SER A 139 3.69 -23.64 44.42
CA SER A 139 5.11 -23.77 44.08
C SER A 139 5.32 -23.76 42.57
N LEU A 140 4.52 -24.50 41.81
CA LEU A 140 4.63 -24.60 40.35
C LEU A 140 4.26 -23.28 39.66
N ILE A 141 3.22 -22.58 40.12
CA ILE A 141 2.86 -21.25 39.61
C ILE A 141 4.00 -20.27 39.88
N SER A 142 4.63 -20.33 41.06
CA SER A 142 5.77 -19.48 41.40
C SER A 142 6.99 -19.78 40.52
N GLU A 143 7.23 -21.06 40.20
CA GLU A 143 8.29 -21.51 39.30
C GLU A 143 8.06 -21.00 37.88
N VAL A 144 6.86 -21.21 37.32
CA VAL A 144 6.47 -20.71 35.99
C VAL A 144 6.59 -19.19 35.91
N SER A 145 6.16 -18.48 36.95
CA SER A 145 6.27 -17.02 37.01
C SER A 145 7.73 -16.56 37.06
N SER A 146 8.56 -17.23 37.87
CA SER A 146 10.00 -16.95 37.95
C SER A 146 10.70 -17.21 36.63
N ASP A 147 10.36 -18.30 35.95
CA ASP A 147 10.98 -18.69 34.69
C ASP A 147 10.53 -17.81 33.53
N PHE A 148 9.28 -17.36 33.53
CA PHE A 148 8.81 -16.33 32.61
C PHE A 148 9.60 -15.02 32.79
N GLU A 149 9.79 -14.58 34.03
CA GLU A 149 10.55 -13.36 34.34
C GLU A 149 12.02 -13.49 33.89
N LYS A 150 12.68 -14.60 34.24
CA LYS A 150 14.06 -14.89 33.81
C LYS A 150 14.19 -14.94 32.28
N SER A 151 13.25 -15.60 31.61
CA SER A 151 13.25 -15.74 30.15
C SER A 151 13.04 -14.39 29.47
N THR A 152 12.16 -13.56 30.02
CA THR A 152 11.89 -12.20 29.51
C THR A 152 13.10 -11.28 29.73
N LYS A 153 13.73 -11.32 30.92
CA LYS A 153 14.99 -10.61 31.20
C LYS A 153 16.08 -10.99 30.20
N ARG A 154 16.28 -12.29 29.99
CA ARG A 154 17.23 -12.83 29.03
C ARG A 154 16.95 -12.35 27.61
N TYR A 155 15.69 -12.39 27.16
CA TYR A 155 15.28 -11.89 25.85
C TYR A 155 15.57 -10.39 25.71
N LEU A 156 15.27 -9.59 26.74
CA LEU A 156 15.51 -8.15 26.73
C LEU A 156 17.01 -7.83 26.66
N VAL A 157 17.84 -8.51 27.45
CA VAL A 157 19.30 -8.39 27.40
C VAL A 157 19.83 -8.71 25.99
N LYS A 158 19.43 -9.84 25.40
CA LYS A 158 19.88 -10.26 24.06
C LYS A 158 19.37 -9.35 22.93
N SER A 159 18.20 -8.73 23.09
CA SER A 159 17.61 -7.84 22.07
C SER A 159 18.16 -6.41 22.13
N VAL A 160 18.55 -5.92 23.31
CA VAL A 160 19.07 -4.56 23.51
C VAL A 160 20.60 -4.51 23.47
N LEU A 161 21.27 -5.53 24.01
CA LEU A 161 22.73 -5.57 24.15
C LEU A 161 23.36 -6.56 23.17
N VAL A 162 24.41 -6.11 22.49
CA VAL A 162 25.26 -6.98 21.67
C VAL A 162 26.37 -7.55 22.55
N LYS A 163 26.43 -8.89 22.66
CA LYS A 163 27.47 -9.57 23.44
C LYS A 163 28.85 -9.34 22.80
N PRO A 164 29.84 -8.79 23.53
CA PRO A 164 31.21 -8.71 23.04
C PRO A 164 31.82 -10.13 22.89
N PRO A 165 32.71 -10.36 21.91
CA PRO A 165 33.32 -11.67 21.67
C PRO A 165 34.42 -11.95 22.72
N VAL A 166 34.00 -12.21 23.96
CA VAL A 166 34.87 -12.51 25.10
C VAL A 166 34.50 -13.86 25.71
N ASN A 167 35.49 -14.76 25.82
CA ASN A 167 35.28 -16.15 26.24
C ASN A 167 34.93 -16.31 27.73
N TRP A 168 35.24 -15.33 28.57
CA TRP A 168 34.99 -15.35 30.02
C TRP A 168 33.62 -14.78 30.40
N LEU A 169 32.88 -14.24 29.43
CA LEU A 169 31.54 -13.72 29.66
C LEU A 169 30.55 -14.89 29.51
N GLU A 170 29.87 -15.23 30.61
CA GLU A 170 28.94 -16.36 30.63
C GLU A 170 27.95 -16.30 29.48
N ASP A 171 27.66 -17.47 28.90
CA ASP A 171 26.60 -17.60 27.92
C ASP A 171 25.28 -17.70 28.68
N ASP A 172 24.38 -16.74 28.47
CA ASP A 172 23.06 -16.65 29.11
C ASP A 172 22.09 -17.70 28.55
N GLY A 173 22.56 -18.93 28.33
CA GLY A 173 21.86 -20.03 27.69
C GLY A 173 21.80 -19.91 26.17
N GLY A 174 21.41 -21.03 25.54
CA GLY A 174 21.37 -21.25 24.10
C GLY A 174 20.52 -20.26 23.29
N PRO A 175 20.31 -20.53 21.99
CA PRO A 175 19.51 -19.66 21.14
C PRO A 175 18.13 -19.43 21.74
N LEU A 176 17.58 -18.22 21.55
CA LEU A 176 16.21 -17.93 21.95
C LEU A 176 15.28 -18.96 21.29
N PRO A 177 14.29 -19.51 22.01
CA PRO A 177 13.31 -20.38 21.38
C PRO A 177 12.65 -19.64 20.22
N GLU A 178 12.66 -20.27 19.05
CA GLU A 178 11.98 -19.72 17.88
C GLU A 178 10.48 -19.67 18.14
N PHE A 179 9.81 -18.65 17.60
CA PHE A 179 8.35 -18.59 17.65
C PHE A 179 7.77 -19.89 17.09
N PRO A 180 6.79 -20.51 17.76
CA PRO A 180 6.18 -21.74 17.27
C PRO A 180 5.59 -21.50 15.89
N VAL A 181 6.23 -22.09 14.88
CA VAL A 181 5.78 -22.01 13.49
C VAL A 181 4.51 -22.85 13.37
N GLY A 182 3.41 -22.23 12.94
CA GLY A 182 2.13 -22.92 12.73
C GLY A 182 1.05 -22.64 13.78
N GLN A 183 1.22 -21.67 14.68
CA GLN A 183 0.15 -21.25 15.58
C GLN A 183 -0.88 -20.40 14.80
N ASP A 184 -2.06 -20.97 14.56
CA ASP A 184 -3.14 -20.30 13.84
C ASP A 184 -3.88 -19.31 14.75
N TYR A 185 -3.53 -18.03 14.65
CA TYR A 185 -4.20 -16.93 15.34
C TYR A 185 -5.58 -16.57 14.72
N SER A 186 -6.04 -17.30 13.69
CA SER A 186 -7.31 -17.02 13.00
C SER A 186 -8.56 -17.50 13.77
N ASN A 187 -8.39 -18.27 14.84
CA ASN A 187 -9.47 -18.98 15.53
C ASN A 187 -10.71 -18.15 15.96
N PRO A 188 -10.64 -16.87 16.35
CA PRO A 188 -11.87 -16.15 16.73
C PRO A 188 -12.73 -15.70 15.54
N TRP A 189 -12.14 -15.48 14.35
CA TRP A 189 -12.86 -14.93 13.18
C TRP A 189 -12.94 -15.89 12.00
N HIS A 190 -12.22 -17.01 12.03
CA HIS A 190 -12.16 -17.97 10.92
C HIS A 190 -13.56 -18.46 10.52
N CYS A 191 -14.40 -18.85 11.49
CA CYS A 191 -15.76 -19.31 11.23
C CYS A 191 -16.60 -18.22 10.53
N SER A 192 -16.53 -16.97 11.02
CA SER A 192 -17.23 -15.83 10.41
C SER A 192 -16.72 -15.55 8.99
N TYR A 193 -15.41 -15.63 8.76
CA TYR A 193 -14.82 -15.48 7.44
C TYR A 193 -15.28 -16.56 6.46
N VAL A 194 -15.24 -17.84 6.88
CA VAL A 194 -15.69 -18.96 6.04
C VAL A 194 -17.17 -18.81 5.69
N GLN A 195 -18.00 -18.41 6.65
CA GLN A 195 -19.42 -18.13 6.43
C GLN A 195 -19.63 -16.99 5.43
N ALA A 196 -18.98 -15.84 5.65
CA ALA A 196 -19.08 -14.69 4.75
C ALA A 196 -18.59 -15.02 3.33
N ARG A 197 -17.49 -15.76 3.21
CA ARG A 197 -16.96 -16.22 1.93
C ARG A 197 -17.96 -17.12 1.19
N SER A 198 -18.60 -18.05 1.90
CA SER A 198 -19.63 -18.92 1.32
C SER A 198 -20.85 -18.13 0.84
N GLN A 199 -21.29 -17.13 1.63
CA GLN A 199 -22.37 -16.23 1.24
C GLN A 199 -22.03 -15.42 -0.01
N ILE A 200 -20.84 -14.81 -0.07
CA ILE A 200 -20.36 -14.07 -1.25
C ILE A 200 -20.31 -15.00 -2.46
N LEU A 201 -19.75 -16.20 -2.34
CA LEU A 201 -19.62 -17.12 -3.46
C LEU A 201 -20.99 -17.58 -4.01
N SER A 202 -21.98 -17.76 -3.13
CA SER A 202 -23.34 -18.17 -3.54
C SER A 202 -24.21 -17.05 -4.11
N ASN A 203 -23.89 -15.78 -3.80
CA ASN A 203 -24.71 -14.62 -4.18
C ASN A 203 -24.05 -13.74 -5.26
N LEU A 204 -22.72 -13.72 -5.34
CA LEU A 204 -21.98 -12.85 -6.26
C LEU A 204 -21.67 -13.57 -7.57
N HIS A 205 -22.51 -13.32 -8.58
CA HIS A 205 -22.37 -13.93 -9.90
C HIS A 205 -21.07 -13.57 -10.64
N ILE A 206 -20.44 -12.43 -10.32
CA ILE A 206 -19.17 -11.98 -10.93
C ILE A 206 -18.03 -12.97 -10.69
N VAL A 207 -18.07 -13.74 -9.59
CA VAL A 207 -17.02 -14.71 -9.24
C VAL A 207 -17.09 -15.95 -10.14
N HIS A 208 -18.18 -16.16 -10.88
CA HIS A 208 -18.34 -17.33 -11.73
C HIS A 208 -17.27 -17.36 -12.84
N PRO A 209 -16.61 -18.50 -13.11
CA PRO A 209 -15.55 -18.61 -14.14
C PRO A 209 -15.93 -18.07 -15.52
N ILE A 210 -17.21 -18.16 -15.86
CA ILE A 210 -17.79 -17.71 -17.12
C ILE A 210 -17.76 -16.19 -17.26
N MET A 211 -18.00 -15.45 -16.17
CA MET A 211 -17.92 -13.99 -16.20
C MET A 211 -16.50 -13.55 -16.52
N LYS A 212 -15.49 -14.25 -15.99
CA LYS A 212 -14.08 -14.04 -16.33
C LYS A 212 -13.80 -14.37 -17.80
N MET A 213 -14.32 -15.47 -18.32
CA MET A 213 -14.14 -15.83 -19.73
C MET A 213 -14.82 -14.83 -20.68
N LEU A 214 -16.04 -14.38 -20.35
CA LEU A 214 -16.75 -13.33 -21.08
C LEU A 214 -15.94 -12.03 -21.08
N LEU A 215 -15.35 -11.67 -19.94
CA LEU A 215 -14.48 -10.51 -19.81
C LEU A 215 -13.22 -10.60 -20.67
N ASP A 216 -12.53 -11.73 -20.63
CA ASP A 216 -11.34 -11.98 -21.46
C ASP A 216 -11.67 -11.96 -22.96
N LEU A 217 -12.81 -12.54 -23.35
CA LEU A 217 -13.30 -12.51 -24.74
C LEU A 217 -13.58 -11.07 -25.21
N GLY A 218 -14.22 -10.26 -24.38
CA GLY A 218 -14.42 -8.83 -24.62
C GLY A 218 -13.08 -8.10 -24.82
N TYR A 219 -12.16 -8.23 -23.86
CA TYR A 219 -10.85 -7.58 -23.95
C TYR A 219 -10.10 -7.94 -25.23
N LYS A 220 -9.98 -9.23 -25.55
CA LYS A 220 -9.27 -9.70 -26.76
C LYS A 220 -9.92 -9.21 -28.05
N THR A 221 -11.25 -9.25 -28.13
CA THR A 221 -11.97 -8.89 -29.36
C THR A 221 -11.97 -7.37 -29.56
N PHE A 222 -12.24 -6.61 -28.50
CA PHE A 222 -12.27 -5.17 -28.63
C PHE A 222 -10.87 -4.56 -28.72
N ALA A 223 -9.80 -5.15 -28.13
CA ALA A 223 -8.43 -4.61 -28.19
C ALA A 223 -7.99 -4.27 -29.63
N ASN A 224 -8.34 -5.14 -30.58
CA ASN A 224 -7.94 -5.02 -31.98
C ASN A 224 -9.03 -4.39 -32.88
N THR A 225 -10.17 -3.99 -32.31
CA THR A 225 -11.30 -3.44 -33.09
C THR A 225 -11.36 -1.93 -32.91
N LEU A 226 -11.08 -1.18 -33.97
CA LEU A 226 -11.39 0.24 -34.08
C LEU A 226 -12.86 0.41 -34.50
N LEU A 227 -13.64 1.16 -33.72
CA LEU A 227 -15.04 1.45 -34.05
C LEU A 227 -15.16 2.44 -35.21
N LEU A 228 -14.29 3.45 -35.22
CA LEU A 228 -14.21 4.46 -36.26
C LEU A 228 -12.76 4.62 -36.67
N ASP A 229 -12.49 4.41 -37.96
CA ASP A 229 -11.19 4.71 -38.55
C ASP A 229 -11.22 6.13 -39.12
N LEU A 230 -10.52 7.04 -38.44
CA LEU A 230 -10.37 8.44 -38.88
C LEU A 230 -9.04 8.67 -39.60
N THR A 231 -8.20 7.62 -39.74
CA THR A 231 -6.87 7.70 -40.33
C THR A 231 -6.98 7.78 -41.85
N GLY A 232 -7.19 9.00 -42.35
CA GLY A 232 -7.33 9.26 -43.79
C GLY A 232 -8.32 10.36 -44.13
N ILE A 233 -9.19 10.74 -43.18
CA ILE A 233 -10.14 11.84 -43.37
C ILE A 233 -9.37 13.15 -43.62
N ARG A 234 -8.25 13.37 -42.94
CA ARG A 234 -7.39 14.55 -43.15
C ARG A 234 -6.73 14.59 -44.54
N ALA A 235 -6.49 13.42 -45.15
CA ALA A 235 -5.88 13.32 -46.47
C ALA A 235 -6.88 13.60 -47.61
N LYS A 236 -8.19 13.51 -47.35
CA LYS A 236 -9.25 13.79 -48.31
C LYS A 236 -9.51 15.30 -48.55
N GLY A 237 -8.86 16.20 -47.80
CA GLY A 237 -9.03 17.65 -47.95
C GLY A 237 -10.32 18.19 -47.32
N PRO A 238 -10.86 19.33 -47.79
CA PRO A 238 -12.16 19.83 -47.35
C PRO A 238 -13.27 18.84 -47.74
N ILE A 239 -14.01 18.35 -46.75
CA ILE A 239 -15.08 17.37 -46.92
C ILE A 239 -16.40 18.03 -46.50
N ASP A 240 -17.46 17.77 -47.26
CA ASP A 240 -18.81 18.20 -46.90
C ASP A 240 -19.33 17.43 -45.67
N CYS A 241 -20.00 18.13 -44.74
CA CYS A 241 -20.45 17.55 -43.48
C CYS A 241 -21.41 16.38 -43.66
N GLU A 242 -22.30 16.41 -44.66
CA GLU A 242 -23.22 15.30 -44.93
C GLU A 242 -22.46 14.09 -45.50
N SER A 243 -21.49 14.32 -46.39
CA SER A 243 -20.63 13.23 -46.88
C SER A 243 -19.82 12.57 -45.76
N LEU A 244 -19.28 13.35 -44.82
CA LEU A 244 -18.56 12.82 -43.66
C LEU A 244 -19.48 12.02 -42.73
N LYS A 245 -20.68 12.53 -42.45
CA LYS A 245 -21.68 11.84 -41.62
C LYS A 245 -22.09 10.50 -42.25
N ASN A 246 -22.27 10.47 -43.56
CA ASN A 246 -22.59 9.23 -44.28
C ASN A 246 -21.42 8.22 -44.22
N ASP A 247 -20.18 8.67 -44.47
CA ASP A 247 -18.98 7.83 -44.34
C ASP A 247 -18.85 7.25 -42.92
N LEU A 248 -19.02 8.07 -41.88
CA LEU A 248 -18.96 7.63 -40.48
C LEU A 248 -20.10 6.66 -40.13
N SER A 249 -21.31 6.90 -40.65
CA SER A 249 -22.46 6.00 -40.46
C SER A 249 -22.21 4.62 -41.09
N ILE A 250 -21.63 4.58 -42.29
CA ILE A 250 -21.26 3.33 -42.96
C ILE A 250 -20.17 2.59 -42.17
N GLN A 251 -19.14 3.30 -41.70
CA GLN A 251 -18.09 2.70 -40.87
C GLN A 251 -18.64 2.15 -39.55
N ALA A 252 -19.54 2.89 -38.90
CA ALA A 252 -20.21 2.45 -37.67
C ALA A 252 -21.03 1.17 -37.90
N ARG A 253 -21.84 1.11 -38.97
CA ARG A 253 -22.60 -0.10 -39.33
C ARG A 253 -21.70 -1.29 -39.62
N LYS A 254 -20.60 -1.08 -40.34
CA LYS A 254 -19.61 -2.13 -40.64
C LYS A 254 -18.92 -2.64 -39.38
N ALA A 255 -18.60 -1.75 -38.45
CA ALA A 255 -18.02 -2.12 -37.16
C ALA A 255 -19.01 -2.88 -36.27
N GLU A 256 -20.28 -2.43 -36.24
CA GLU A 256 -21.38 -3.11 -35.54
C GLU A 256 -21.57 -4.53 -36.07
N GLU A 257 -21.69 -4.70 -37.39
CA GLU A 257 -21.85 -6.01 -38.02
C GLU A 257 -20.67 -6.93 -37.72
N LYS A 258 -19.44 -6.40 -37.75
CA LYS A 258 -18.24 -7.16 -37.38
C LYS A 258 -18.28 -7.62 -35.92
N ILE A 259 -18.71 -6.77 -34.99
CA ILE A 259 -18.85 -7.12 -33.56
C ILE A 259 -19.94 -8.17 -33.37
N MET A 260 -21.09 -8.02 -34.03
CA MET A 260 -22.19 -8.99 -33.95
C MET A 260 -21.77 -10.36 -34.48
N ASN A 261 -21.09 -10.40 -35.63
CA ASN A 261 -20.68 -11.65 -36.26
C ASN A 261 -19.49 -12.33 -35.58
N THR A 262 -18.67 -11.61 -34.81
CA THR A 262 -17.45 -12.17 -34.19
C THR A 262 -17.51 -12.27 -32.66
N TRP A 263 -17.84 -11.18 -31.96
CA TRP A 263 -17.88 -11.16 -30.50
C TRP A 263 -19.19 -11.77 -30.00
N TYR A 264 -20.34 -11.28 -30.49
CA TYR A 264 -21.64 -11.71 -29.99
C TYR A 264 -21.91 -13.19 -30.27
N THR A 265 -21.54 -13.70 -31.46
CA THR A 265 -21.59 -15.13 -31.78
C THR A 265 -20.76 -15.98 -30.81
N LYS A 266 -19.54 -15.54 -30.45
CA LYS A 266 -18.69 -16.22 -29.47
C LYS A 266 -19.29 -16.17 -28.06
N VAL A 267 -19.94 -15.06 -27.69
CA VAL A 267 -20.66 -14.93 -26.42
C VAL A 267 -21.82 -15.91 -26.36
N ILE A 268 -22.67 -15.99 -27.40
CA ILE A 268 -23.76 -16.97 -27.46
C ILE A 268 -23.22 -18.39 -27.34
N ASN A 269 -22.17 -18.73 -28.10
CA ASN A 269 -21.55 -20.05 -28.04
C ASN A 269 -21.00 -20.40 -26.64
N LEU A 270 -20.56 -19.40 -25.88
CA LEU A 270 -20.07 -19.56 -24.52
C LEU A 270 -21.20 -19.89 -23.54
N PHE A 271 -22.38 -19.30 -23.70
CA PHE A 271 -23.55 -19.55 -22.85
C PHE A 271 -24.42 -20.74 -23.30
N THR A 272 -24.23 -21.23 -24.54
CA THR A 272 -24.96 -22.40 -25.06
C THR A 272 -24.41 -23.71 -24.50
N LYS A 273 -23.17 -23.72 -24.00
CA LYS A 273 -22.55 -24.91 -23.38
C LYS A 273 -23.20 -25.17 -22.01
N LYS A 274 -23.56 -26.42 -21.71
CA LYS A 274 -24.15 -26.79 -20.40
C LYS A 274 -23.22 -26.53 -19.22
N GLU A 275 -21.91 -26.65 -19.43
CA GLU A 275 -20.84 -26.25 -18.50
C GLU A 275 -20.97 -24.78 -18.07
N ALA A 276 -21.64 -23.95 -18.89
CA ALA A 276 -21.86 -22.54 -18.60
C ALA A 276 -22.93 -22.28 -17.53
N LEU A 277 -23.67 -23.29 -17.10
CA LEU A 277 -24.70 -23.16 -16.07
C LEU A 277 -24.44 -24.09 -14.89
N GLU A 278 -23.30 -24.77 -14.88
CA GLU A 278 -22.90 -25.67 -13.79
C GLU A 278 -22.72 -24.90 -12.49
N GLY A 279 -23.50 -25.28 -11.46
CA GLY A 279 -23.45 -24.68 -10.12
C GLY A 279 -24.40 -23.51 -9.90
N ILE A 280 -25.16 -23.07 -10.92
CA ILE A 280 -26.16 -22.01 -10.78
C ILE A 280 -27.52 -22.62 -10.45
N LYS A 281 -28.10 -22.22 -9.32
CA LYS A 281 -29.48 -22.61 -8.96
C LYS A 281 -30.48 -21.98 -9.95
N PRO A 282 -31.54 -22.70 -10.35
CA PRO A 282 -32.51 -22.19 -11.32
C PRO A 282 -33.19 -20.89 -10.85
N GLU A 283 -33.42 -20.73 -9.55
CA GLU A 283 -33.99 -19.53 -8.92
C GLU A 283 -33.14 -18.26 -9.11
N LYS A 284 -31.83 -18.41 -9.37
CA LYS A 284 -30.89 -17.29 -9.52
C LYS A 284 -30.47 -17.04 -10.97
N LEU A 285 -31.06 -17.75 -11.93
CA LEU A 285 -30.72 -17.58 -13.35
C LEU A 285 -31.01 -16.17 -13.85
N ASP A 286 -32.13 -15.57 -13.44
CA ASP A 286 -32.48 -14.20 -13.85
C ASP A 286 -31.45 -13.18 -13.35
N SER A 287 -31.07 -13.28 -12.07
CA SER A 287 -30.01 -12.45 -11.48
C SER A 287 -28.65 -12.65 -12.17
N PHE A 288 -28.34 -13.89 -12.56
CA PHE A 288 -27.15 -14.22 -13.32
C PHE A 288 -27.15 -13.56 -14.71
N TYR A 289 -28.22 -13.69 -15.49
CA TYR A 289 -28.32 -13.07 -16.81
C TYR A 289 -28.37 -11.53 -16.73
N ASN A 290 -28.95 -10.96 -15.67
CA ASN A 290 -28.87 -9.51 -15.41
C ASN A 290 -27.42 -9.05 -15.19
N CYS A 291 -26.61 -9.85 -14.49
CA CYS A 291 -25.18 -9.61 -14.34
C CYS A 291 -24.44 -9.73 -15.69
N VAL A 292 -24.76 -10.73 -16.51
CA VAL A 292 -24.19 -10.90 -17.86
C VAL A 292 -24.50 -9.68 -18.72
N SER A 293 -25.77 -9.25 -18.75
CA SER A 293 -26.24 -8.09 -19.51
C SER A 293 -25.49 -6.83 -19.08
N THR A 294 -25.40 -6.58 -17.78
CA THR A 294 -24.66 -5.43 -17.23
C THR A 294 -23.18 -5.48 -17.62
N LEU A 295 -22.56 -6.66 -17.57
CA LEU A 295 -21.15 -6.83 -17.95
C LEU A 295 -20.94 -6.58 -19.45
N MET A 296 -21.84 -7.09 -20.30
CA MET A 296 -21.80 -6.85 -21.74
C MET A 296 -21.98 -5.38 -22.09
N SER A 297 -22.93 -4.69 -21.44
CA SER A 297 -23.13 -3.24 -21.57
C SER A 297 -21.89 -2.45 -21.14
N ASN A 298 -21.26 -2.83 -20.03
CA ASN A 298 -20.04 -2.17 -19.57
C ASN A 298 -18.87 -2.36 -20.54
N GLN A 299 -18.75 -3.52 -21.18
CA GLN A 299 -17.69 -3.78 -22.17
C GLN A 299 -17.89 -2.99 -23.47
N SER A 300 -19.14 -2.80 -23.91
CA SER A 300 -19.44 -1.99 -25.09
C SER A 300 -19.27 -0.49 -24.81
N ILE A 301 -19.68 -0.01 -23.64
CA ILE A 301 -19.58 1.41 -23.24
C ILE A 301 -18.14 1.80 -22.87
N GLY A 302 -17.39 0.94 -22.17
CA GLY A 302 -16.03 1.26 -21.72
C GLY A 302 -15.07 1.59 -22.88
N LYS A 303 -15.37 1.13 -24.09
CA LYS A 303 -14.64 1.44 -25.32
C LYS A 303 -15.04 2.76 -25.98
N SER A 304 -16.30 3.20 -25.84
CA SER A 304 -16.77 4.44 -26.45
C SER A 304 -16.31 5.70 -25.72
N VAL A 305 -15.94 5.59 -24.43
CA VAL A 305 -15.55 6.72 -23.57
C VAL A 305 -14.02 6.93 -23.47
N LEU A 306 -13.20 5.94 -23.84
CA LEU A 306 -11.75 5.95 -23.59
C LEU A 306 -10.86 6.31 -24.80
N ARG A 307 -11.35 7.05 -25.80
CA ARG A 307 -10.51 7.65 -26.85
C ARG A 307 -10.96 9.04 -27.26
#